data_AF-E4XA13-F1
#
_entry.id   AF-E4XA13-F1
#
_cell.length_a   1.000
_cell.length_b   1.000
_cell.length_c   1.000
_cell.angle_alpha   90.00
_cell.angle_beta   90.00
_cell.angle_gamma   90.00
#
_symmetry.space_group_name_H-M   'P 1'
#
loop_
_entity.id
_entity.type
_entity.pdbx_description
1 polymer ?
#
loop_
_entity_poly.entity_id
_entity_poly.type
_entity_poly.pdbx_seq_one_letter_code
_entity_poly.pdbx_strand_id
1 'polypeptide(L)'
;MKIYSCIAAFAFGEAKKSRDPEKHLQHIVKQTTNLIGEMSPYLRKAEDWENKFKRNAENLLATYKRTRHRCEIIQAKEGLQKNHRRRREVARPFFESVISVEKTNRYDISLAIKQVTTRFRRWGDAHVAACRGKKKHTRQHEKMTKWRKKLTKHWHKHKSELQSL
;
A
#
# COMPACT_ATOMS: atom_id res chain seq x y z
N MET A 1 -14.45 49.37 24.29
CA MET A 1 -13.80 48.22 23.62
C MET A 1 -14.55 46.95 23.98
N LYS A 2 -15.08 46.21 23.00
CA LYS A 2 -15.61 44.85 23.19
C LYS A 2 -15.08 43.99 22.05
N ILE A 3 -14.07 43.18 22.36
CA ILE A 3 -13.49 42.20 21.44
C ILE A 3 -14.39 40.97 21.49
N TYR A 4 -15.13 40.69 20.42
CA TYR A 4 -15.84 39.42 20.29
C TYR A 4 -14.90 38.41 19.63
N SER A 5 -14.42 37.49 20.47
CA SER A 5 -13.57 36.36 20.12
C SER A 5 -14.32 35.37 19.22
N CYS A 6 -13.71 35.03 18.08
CA CYS A 6 -14.12 33.94 17.20
C CYS A 6 -14.05 32.59 17.92
N ILE A 7 -15.07 31.74 17.73
CA ILE A 7 -14.90 30.29 17.76
C ILE A 7 -15.69 29.70 16.59
N ALA A 8 -15.02 29.57 15.43
CA ALA A 8 -15.48 28.70 14.37
C ALA A 8 -15.06 27.27 14.73
N ALA A 9 -15.99 26.48 15.26
CA ALA A 9 -15.78 25.06 15.50
C ALA A 9 -15.99 24.27 14.20
N PHE A 10 -14.92 23.99 13.45
CA PHE A 10 -14.96 23.02 12.34
C PHE A 10 -14.89 21.60 12.91
N ALA A 11 -16.05 20.97 13.06
CA ALA A 11 -16.13 19.54 13.34
C ALA A 11 -15.90 18.72 12.06
N PHE A 12 -14.64 18.48 11.68
CA PHE A 12 -14.34 17.44 10.67
C PHE A 12 -14.15 16.08 11.36
N GLY A 13 -15.29 15.46 11.66
CA GLY A 13 -15.38 14.13 12.23
C GLY A 13 -16.02 13.12 11.30
N GLU A 14 -15.82 13.20 9.98
CA GLU A 14 -16.31 12.14 9.10
C GLU A 14 -15.52 10.85 9.32
N ALA A 15 -16.19 9.86 9.91
CA ALA A 15 -15.70 8.51 10.04
C ALA A 15 -15.39 7.96 8.64
N LYS A 16 -14.10 7.96 8.26
CA LYS A 16 -13.63 7.36 7.00
C LYS A 16 -14.20 5.95 6.88
N LYS A 17 -15.15 5.78 5.94
CA LYS A 17 -15.74 4.49 5.55
C LYS A 17 -14.61 3.45 5.50
N SER A 18 -14.76 2.36 6.27
CA SER A 18 -13.85 1.22 6.21
C SER A 18 -13.71 0.81 4.74
N ARG A 19 -12.58 1.15 4.11
CA ARG A 19 -12.34 0.89 2.68
C ARG A 19 -12.29 -0.63 2.54
N ASP A 20 -13.27 -1.20 1.84
CA ASP A 20 -13.34 -2.63 1.52
C ASP A 20 -11.94 -3.13 1.08
N PRO A 21 -11.32 -4.07 1.84
CA PRO A 21 -9.95 -4.51 1.57
C PRO A 21 -9.75 -5.04 0.16
N GLU A 22 -10.77 -5.67 -0.43
CA GLU A 22 -10.75 -6.18 -1.80
C GLU A 22 -10.69 -5.03 -2.80
N LYS A 23 -11.60 -4.06 -2.69
CA LYS A 23 -11.59 -2.85 -3.53
C LYS A 23 -10.29 -2.05 -3.38
N HIS A 24 -9.76 -1.97 -2.17
CA HIS A 24 -8.47 -1.31 -1.93
C HIS A 24 -7.33 -2.03 -2.65
N LEU A 25 -7.28 -3.36 -2.61
CA LEU A 25 -6.25 -4.12 -3.31
C LEU A 25 -6.38 -4.00 -4.83
N GLN A 26 -7.61 -4.05 -5.36
CA GLN A 26 -7.88 -3.80 -6.78
C GLN A 26 -7.41 -2.42 -7.22
N HIS A 27 -7.61 -1.40 -6.38
CA HIS A 27 -7.11 -0.05 -6.66
C HIS A 27 -5.57 0.00 -6.73
N ILE A 28 -4.88 -0.70 -5.83
CA ILE A 28 -3.41 -0.82 -5.86
C ILE A 28 -2.95 -1.51 -7.15
N VAL A 29 -3.65 -2.58 -7.57
CA VAL A 29 -3.37 -3.28 -8.84
C VAL A 29 -3.54 -2.32 -10.02
N LYS A 30 -4.66 -1.60 -10.11
CA LYS A 30 -4.92 -0.62 -11.18
C LYS A 30 -3.82 0.43 -11.27
N GLN A 31 -3.40 0.99 -10.13
CA GLN A 31 -2.30 1.96 -10.08
C GLN A 31 -0.96 1.36 -10.54
N THR A 32 -0.75 0.08 -10.25
CA THR A 32 0.47 -0.63 -10.63
C THR A 32 0.48 -0.96 -12.12
N THR A 33 -0.64 -1.43 -12.68
CA THR A 33 -0.81 -1.63 -14.12
C THR A 33 -0.56 -0.34 -14.88
N ASN A 34 -1.14 0.78 -14.45
CA ASN A 34 -0.92 2.07 -15.10
C ASN A 34 0.56 2.48 -15.08
N LEU A 35 1.23 2.34 -13.94
CA LEU A 35 2.67 2.62 -13.82
C LEU A 35 3.51 1.73 -14.74
N ILE A 36 3.22 0.44 -14.79
CA ILE A 36 3.95 -0.51 -15.65
C ILE A 36 3.69 -0.20 -17.13
N GLY A 37 2.48 0.22 -17.49
CA GLY A 37 2.14 0.72 -18.82
C GLY A 37 2.93 1.97 -19.20
N GLU A 38 3.03 2.95 -18.30
CA GLU A 38 3.86 4.15 -18.51
C GLU A 38 5.35 3.80 -18.66
N MET A 39 5.83 2.77 -17.94
CA MET A 39 7.19 2.25 -18.07
C MET A 39 7.40 1.32 -19.27
N SER A 40 6.34 0.88 -19.96
CA SER A 40 6.40 -0.23 -20.92
C SER A 40 7.37 -0.03 -22.09
N PRO A 41 7.57 1.19 -22.66
CA PRO A 41 8.55 1.38 -23.73
C PRO A 41 9.99 1.09 -23.29
N TYR A 42 10.25 1.12 -21.99
CA TYR A 42 11.58 1.09 -21.38
C TYR A 42 11.79 -0.11 -20.46
N LEU A 43 10.71 -0.84 -20.16
CA LEU A 43 10.71 -1.97 -19.26
C LEU A 43 10.56 -3.27 -20.06
N ARG A 44 11.68 -3.94 -20.28
CA ARG A 44 11.67 -5.28 -20.88
C ARG A 44 10.76 -6.21 -20.08
N LYS A 45 9.85 -6.91 -20.76
CA LYS A 45 8.85 -7.80 -20.16
C LYS A 45 7.91 -7.05 -19.20
N ALA A 46 7.43 -5.87 -19.60
CA ALA A 46 6.45 -5.09 -18.84
C ALA A 46 5.22 -5.94 -18.46
N GLU A 47 4.69 -6.72 -19.40
CA GLU A 47 3.56 -7.62 -19.16
C GLU A 47 3.86 -8.68 -18.08
N ASP A 48 5.04 -9.30 -18.09
CA ASP A 48 5.44 -10.24 -17.03
C ASP A 48 5.48 -9.57 -15.65
N TRP A 49 5.91 -8.30 -15.59
CA TRP A 49 5.91 -7.52 -14.36
C TRP A 49 4.50 -7.24 -13.88
N GLU A 50 3.62 -6.81 -14.77
CA GLU A 50 2.22 -6.62 -14.46
C GLU A 50 1.57 -7.91 -13.93
N ASN A 51 1.77 -9.02 -14.62
CA ASN A 51 1.27 -10.34 -14.24
C ASN A 51 1.78 -10.80 -12.87
N LYS A 52 3.04 -10.49 -12.53
CA LYS A 52 3.58 -10.74 -11.18
C LYS A 52 2.81 -9.97 -10.11
N PHE A 53 2.50 -8.68 -10.33
CA PHE A 53 1.74 -7.89 -9.36
C PHE A 53 0.29 -8.35 -9.24
N LYS A 54 -0.38 -8.66 -10.35
CA LYS A 54 -1.75 -9.22 -10.36
C LYS A 54 -1.83 -10.52 -9.57
N ARG A 55 -0.98 -11.51 -9.90
CA ARG A 55 -0.90 -12.78 -9.17
C ARG A 55 -0.57 -12.58 -7.70
N ASN A 56 0.24 -11.58 -7.35
CA ASN A 56 0.53 -11.29 -5.95
C ASN A 56 -0.70 -10.75 -5.21
N ALA A 57 -1.47 -9.85 -5.83
CA ALA A 57 -2.74 -9.38 -5.29
C ALA A 57 -3.73 -10.53 -5.09
N GLU A 58 -3.91 -11.40 -6.08
CA GLU A 58 -4.78 -12.58 -5.98
C GLU A 58 -4.37 -13.46 -4.79
N ASN A 59 -3.08 -13.75 -4.65
CA ASN A 59 -2.57 -14.55 -3.53
C ASN A 59 -2.78 -13.87 -2.17
N LEU A 60 -2.62 -12.56 -2.09
CA LEU A 60 -2.89 -11.77 -0.90
C LEU A 60 -4.39 -11.79 -0.54
N LEU A 61 -5.26 -11.59 -1.52
CA LEU A 61 -6.71 -11.61 -1.35
C LEU A 61 -7.21 -13.00 -0.94
N ALA A 62 -6.77 -14.05 -1.64
CA ALA A 62 -7.10 -15.43 -1.30
C ALA A 62 -6.57 -15.82 0.08
N THR A 63 -5.43 -15.26 0.50
CA THR A 63 -4.94 -15.46 1.86
C THR A 63 -5.83 -14.74 2.87
N TYR A 64 -6.13 -13.46 2.64
CA TYR A 64 -7.03 -12.68 3.47
C TYR A 64 -8.39 -13.37 3.64
N LYS A 65 -9.06 -13.75 2.55
CA LYS A 65 -10.36 -14.44 2.57
C LYS A 65 -10.31 -15.73 3.42
N ARG A 66 -9.25 -16.54 3.27
CA ARG A 66 -9.07 -17.77 4.07
C ARG A 66 -8.78 -17.50 5.55
N THR A 67 -8.06 -16.42 5.87
CA THR A 67 -7.64 -16.15 7.25
C THR A 67 -8.59 -15.24 7.99
N ARG A 68 -9.52 -14.58 7.31
CA ARG A 68 -10.41 -13.57 7.88
C ARG A 68 -11.17 -14.08 9.09
N HIS A 69 -11.82 -15.23 8.98
CA HIS A 69 -12.56 -15.85 10.09
C HIS A 69 -11.63 -16.15 11.29
N ARG A 70 -10.41 -16.63 11.02
CA ARG A 70 -9.38 -16.84 12.07
C ARG A 70 -8.94 -15.52 12.70
N CYS A 71 -8.83 -14.43 11.93
CA CYS A 71 -8.54 -13.10 12.45
C CYS A 71 -9.65 -12.63 13.40
N GLU A 72 -10.91 -12.79 12.99
CA GLU A 72 -12.10 -12.38 13.75
C GLU A 72 -12.14 -13.12 15.10
N ILE A 73 -11.87 -14.43 15.10
CA ILE A 73 -11.75 -15.23 16.33
C ILE A 73 -10.59 -14.77 17.21
N ILE A 74 -9.39 -14.54 16.65
CA ILE A 74 -8.22 -14.09 17.44
C ILE A 74 -8.49 -12.72 18.06
N GLN A 75 -9.07 -11.79 17.29
CA GLN A 75 -9.44 -10.45 17.78
C GLN A 75 -10.52 -10.50 18.86
N ALA A 76 -11.49 -11.41 18.74
CA ALA A 76 -12.51 -11.63 19.75
C ALA A 76 -11.94 -12.26 21.04
N LYS A 77 -11.03 -13.24 20.92
CA LYS A 77 -10.39 -13.93 22.06
C LYS A 77 -9.39 -13.07 22.83
N GLU A 78 -8.66 -12.18 22.15
CA GLU A 78 -7.71 -11.25 22.79
C GLU A 78 -8.42 -10.11 23.55
N GLY A 79 -9.75 -10.12 23.71
CA GLY A 79 -10.50 -9.05 24.37
C GLY A 79 -10.38 -7.70 23.63
N LEU A 80 -9.89 -7.70 22.39
CA LEU A 80 -9.78 -6.51 21.53
C LEU A 80 -11.14 -6.17 20.89
N GLN A 81 -12.24 -6.43 21.58
CA GLN A 81 -13.50 -5.78 21.30
C GLN A 81 -13.49 -4.39 21.95
N LYS A 82 -13.82 -3.37 21.15
CA LYS A 82 -13.99 -1.95 21.53
C LYS A 82 -12.76 -1.05 21.57
N ASN A 83 -11.65 -1.38 20.91
CA ASN A 83 -10.61 -0.37 20.64
C ASN A 83 -9.96 -0.53 19.25
N HIS A 84 -10.79 -0.52 18.20
CA HIS A 84 -10.30 -0.25 16.84
C HIS A 84 -9.60 1.13 16.69
N ARG A 85 -9.62 1.98 17.74
CA ARG A 85 -8.80 3.19 17.86
C ARG A 85 -7.35 2.91 18.29
N ARG A 86 -7.06 2.03 19.27
CA ARG A 86 -5.69 1.87 19.81
C ARG A 86 -4.73 1.07 18.92
N ARG A 87 -5.20 0.13 18.10
CA ARG A 87 -4.30 -0.54 17.11
C ARG A 87 -4.00 0.33 15.88
N ARG A 88 -4.64 1.50 15.76
CA ARG A 88 -4.33 2.52 14.76
C ARG A 88 -3.18 3.44 15.20
N GLU A 89 -2.90 3.54 16.50
CA GLU A 89 -1.87 4.42 17.08
C GLU A 89 -0.46 3.85 16.98
N VAL A 90 -0.26 2.54 17.16
CA VAL A 90 1.08 1.93 16.97
C VAL A 90 1.53 1.92 15.49
N ALA A 91 0.67 2.40 14.58
CA ALA A 91 0.95 2.55 13.16
C ALA A 91 1.05 4.01 12.68
N ARG A 92 1.10 5.04 13.56
CA ARG A 92 1.33 6.44 13.14
C ARG A 92 2.10 7.25 14.20
N PRO A 93 3.34 7.68 13.88
CA PRO A 93 3.50 8.97 13.22
C PRO A 93 4.60 8.95 12.12
N PHE A 94 4.32 8.26 11.01
CA PHE A 94 4.97 8.58 9.72
C PHE A 94 3.89 8.74 8.65
N PHE A 95 2.85 9.50 9.02
CA PHE A 95 1.62 9.62 8.25
C PHE A 95 1.51 10.90 7.43
N GLU A 96 2.29 11.94 7.71
CA GLU A 96 2.11 13.24 7.04
C GLU A 96 3.02 13.45 5.82
N SER A 97 4.22 12.86 5.74
CA SER A 97 5.27 13.42 4.86
C SER A 97 5.63 12.65 3.58
N VAL A 98 4.98 11.55 3.23
CA VAL A 98 5.27 10.87 1.95
C VAL A 98 3.99 10.69 1.15
N ILE A 99 3.50 11.83 0.66
CA ILE A 99 2.68 11.99 -0.55
C ILE A 99 1.31 11.32 -0.44
N SER A 100 0.26 12.16 -0.37
CA SER A 100 -1.11 11.85 -0.80
C SER A 100 -1.32 10.38 -1.19
N VAL A 101 -1.88 9.61 -0.28
CA VAL A 101 -2.10 8.14 -0.39
C VAL A 101 -3.01 7.78 -1.60
N GLU A 102 -3.45 8.77 -2.36
CA GLU A 102 -4.35 8.61 -3.51
C GLU A 102 -3.65 8.83 -4.87
N LYS A 103 -2.50 9.52 -4.93
CA LYS A 103 -1.81 9.79 -6.20
C LYS A 103 -0.43 9.15 -6.23
N THR A 104 -0.22 8.22 -7.16
CA THR A 104 1.12 7.81 -7.56
C THR A 104 1.79 9.02 -8.20
N ASN A 105 2.97 9.44 -7.71
CA ASN A 105 3.68 10.55 -8.34
C ASN A 105 4.21 10.08 -9.70
N ARG A 106 3.58 10.53 -10.80
CA ARG A 106 3.94 10.12 -12.16
C ARG A 106 5.19 10.82 -12.70
N TYR A 107 5.60 11.93 -12.07
CA TYR A 107 6.77 12.70 -12.49
C TYR A 107 8.10 12.07 -12.06
N ASP A 108 8.07 11.16 -11.07
CA ASP A 108 9.23 10.36 -10.66
C ASP A 108 8.85 8.88 -10.60
N ILE A 109 9.24 8.14 -11.63
CA ILE A 109 9.00 6.69 -11.75
C ILE A 109 9.65 5.91 -10.60
N SER A 110 10.83 6.31 -10.10
CA SER A 110 11.45 5.64 -8.95
C SER A 110 10.60 5.78 -7.69
N LEU A 111 10.03 6.96 -7.49
CA LEU A 111 9.10 7.22 -6.39
C LEU A 111 7.78 6.46 -6.60
N ALA A 112 7.25 6.41 -7.81
CA ALA A 112 6.06 5.62 -8.14
C ALA A 112 6.25 4.13 -7.82
N ILE A 113 7.37 3.53 -8.23
CA ILE A 113 7.74 2.14 -7.92
C ILE A 113 7.79 1.92 -6.40
N LYS A 114 8.40 2.86 -5.65
CA LYS A 114 8.44 2.83 -4.18
C LYS A 114 7.04 2.86 -3.58
N GLN A 115 6.16 3.72 -4.09
CA GLN A 115 4.80 3.87 -3.58
C GLN A 115 3.96 2.61 -3.79
N VAL A 116 3.91 2.06 -5.01
CA VAL A 116 3.10 0.86 -5.30
C VAL A 116 3.58 -0.36 -4.52
N THR A 117 4.90 -0.59 -4.46
CA THR A 117 5.48 -1.71 -3.68
C THR A 117 5.23 -1.55 -2.18
N THR A 118 5.29 -0.32 -1.66
CA THR A 118 4.96 -0.02 -0.25
C THR A 118 3.48 -0.27 0.05
N ARG A 119 2.57 0.08 -0.88
CA ARG A 119 1.12 -0.15 -0.71
C ARG A 119 0.80 -1.66 -0.66
N PHE A 120 1.39 -2.47 -1.53
CA PHE A 120 1.26 -3.93 -1.46
C PHE A 120 1.76 -4.53 -0.16
N ARG A 121 2.90 -4.03 0.35
CA ARG A 121 3.41 -4.44 1.66
C ARG A 121 2.42 -4.09 2.76
N ARG A 122 2.06 -2.81 2.88
CA ARG A 122 1.15 -2.29 3.91
C ARG A 122 -0.21 -2.97 3.91
N TRP A 123 -0.75 -3.28 2.72
CA TRP A 123 -1.99 -4.05 2.61
C TRP A 123 -1.83 -5.44 3.24
N GLY A 124 -0.74 -6.14 2.96
CA GLY A 124 -0.42 -7.42 3.60
C GLY A 124 -0.22 -7.30 5.12
N ASP A 125 0.44 -6.23 5.58
CA ASP A 125 0.63 -5.93 7.01
C ASP A 125 -0.73 -5.77 7.71
N ALA A 126 -1.63 -4.98 7.12
CA ALA A 126 -2.92 -4.64 7.69
C ALA A 126 -3.90 -5.82 7.74
N HIS A 127 -3.89 -6.68 6.71
CA HIS A 127 -4.96 -7.67 6.51
C HIS A 127 -4.51 -9.12 6.66
N VAL A 128 -3.21 -9.42 6.56
CA VAL A 128 -2.69 -10.81 6.57
C VAL A 128 -1.76 -11.09 7.76
N ALA A 129 -0.93 -10.12 8.17
CA ALA A 129 0.11 -10.35 9.18
C ALA A 129 -0.44 -10.78 10.54
N ALA A 130 -1.52 -10.14 10.99
CA ALA A 130 -2.14 -10.40 12.28
C ALA A 130 -2.68 -11.84 12.42
N CYS A 131 -2.91 -12.55 11.31
CA CYS A 131 -3.73 -13.76 11.31
C CYS A 131 -2.97 -15.04 10.94
N ARG A 132 -1.74 -14.91 10.43
CA ARG A 132 -0.93 -16.06 9.96
C ARG A 132 0.48 -16.15 10.54
N GLY A 133 0.81 -15.26 11.49
CA GLY A 133 2.12 -15.21 12.14
C GLY A 133 3.22 -14.58 11.28
N LYS A 134 4.32 -14.19 11.94
CA LYS A 134 5.39 -13.35 11.37
C LYS A 134 6.04 -13.93 10.10
N LYS A 135 6.25 -15.25 10.00
CA LYS A 135 7.03 -15.90 8.91
C LYS A 135 6.48 -15.67 7.48
N LYS A 136 5.16 -15.81 7.28
CA LYS A 136 4.55 -15.63 5.94
C LYS A 136 4.48 -14.16 5.54
N HIS A 137 4.42 -13.28 6.53
CA HIS A 137 4.46 -11.84 6.36
C HIS A 137 5.86 -11.35 5.92
N THR A 138 6.93 -11.89 6.50
CA THR A 138 8.32 -11.59 6.08
C THR A 138 8.54 -11.84 4.59
N ARG A 139 8.02 -12.95 4.05
CA ARG A 139 8.14 -13.28 2.62
C ARG A 139 7.50 -12.23 1.69
N GLN A 140 6.38 -11.64 2.09
CA GLN A 140 5.74 -10.58 1.31
C GLN A 140 6.59 -9.30 1.32
N HIS A 141 7.18 -8.97 2.46
CA HIS A 141 8.08 -7.82 2.59
C HIS A 141 9.35 -7.97 1.74
N GLU A 142 9.99 -9.13 1.82
CA GLU A 142 11.17 -9.49 1.02
C GLU A 142 10.86 -9.44 -0.48
N LYS A 143 9.72 -9.98 -0.89
CA LYS A 143 9.26 -9.96 -2.28
C LYS A 143 9.10 -8.54 -2.80
N MET A 144 8.37 -7.68 -2.06
CA MET A 144 8.16 -6.28 -2.47
C MET A 144 9.47 -5.50 -2.51
N THR A 145 10.37 -5.74 -1.56
CA THR A 145 11.70 -5.13 -1.54
C THR A 145 12.54 -5.56 -2.74
N LYS A 146 12.55 -6.86 -3.06
CA LYS A 146 13.23 -7.42 -4.24
C LYS A 146 12.69 -6.82 -5.54
N TRP A 147 11.38 -6.71 -5.68
CA TRP A 147 10.75 -6.18 -6.89
C TRP A 147 11.02 -4.68 -7.06
N ARG A 148 10.92 -3.91 -5.96
CA ARG A 148 11.31 -2.49 -5.96
C ARG A 148 12.74 -2.31 -6.45
N LYS A 149 13.71 -3.05 -5.88
CA LYS A 149 15.13 -2.96 -6.29
C LYS A 149 15.31 -3.27 -7.78
N LYS A 150 14.67 -4.33 -8.28
CA LYS A 150 14.77 -4.71 -9.70
C LYS A 150 14.18 -3.67 -10.65
N LEU A 151 12.96 -3.20 -10.38
CA LEU A 151 12.30 -2.18 -11.22
C LEU A 151 13.05 -0.86 -11.20
N THR A 152 13.51 -0.43 -10.02
CA THR A 152 14.31 0.80 -9.88
C THR A 152 15.63 0.69 -10.64
N LYS A 153 16.31 -0.47 -10.58
CA LYS A 153 17.53 -0.73 -11.37
C LYS A 153 17.27 -0.69 -12.88
N HIS A 154 16.19 -1.30 -13.34
CA HIS A 154 15.80 -1.23 -14.76
C HIS A 154 15.56 0.20 -15.22
N TRP A 155 14.81 0.98 -14.43
CA TRP A 155 14.54 2.37 -14.71
C TRP A 155 15.82 3.22 -14.76
N HIS A 156 16.73 3.06 -13.80
CA HIS A 156 17.99 3.82 -13.78
C HIS A 156 18.90 3.47 -14.96
N LYS A 157 18.98 2.19 -15.35
CA LYS A 157 19.75 1.78 -16.54
C LYS A 157 19.25 2.50 -17.79
N HIS A 158 17.93 2.53 -17.99
CA HIS A 158 17.35 3.23 -19.13
C HIS A 158 17.56 4.75 -19.05
N LYS A 159 17.38 5.34 -17.87
CA LYS A 159 17.60 6.78 -17.66
C LYS A 159 19.04 7.19 -18.01
N SER A 160 20.04 6.38 -17.67
CA SER A 160 21.43 6.68 -18.05
C SER A 160 21.67 6.61 -19.56
N GLU A 161 21.02 5.68 -20.28
CA GLU A 161 21.13 5.55 -21.74
C GLU A 161 20.53 6.77 -22.47
N LEU A 162 19.47 7.37 -21.92
CA LEU A 162 18.88 8.62 -22.44
C LEU A 162 19.74 9.87 -22.21
N GLN A 163 20.58 9.88 -21.17
CA GLN A 163 21.41 11.04 -20.82
C GLN A 163 22.78 11.01 -21.52
N SER A 164 23.14 9.91 -22.16
CA SER A 164 24.35 9.74 -22.96
C SER A 164 24.16 10.02 -24.46
N LEU A 165 22.94 10.38 -24.87
CA LEU A 165 22.57 10.84 -26.21
C LEU A 165 22.43 12.36 -26.20
#